data_AF-A0A2M9YEI5-F1
#
_entry.id   AF-A0A2M9YEI5-F1
#
_cell.length_a   1.000
_cell.length_b   1.000
_cell.length_c   1.000
_cell.angle_alpha   90.00
_cell.angle_beta   90.00
_cell.angle_gamma   90.00
#
_symmetry.space_group_name_H-M   'P 1'
#
loop_
_entity.id
_entity.type
_entity.pdbx_description
1 polymer ?
#
loop_
_entity_poly.entity_id
_entity_poly.type
_entity_poly.pdbx_seq_one_letter_code
_entity_poly.pdbx_strand_id
1 'polypeptide(L)' 'MNEDNPKEIVSTRVVNFPREKVFKAWTDPEQLKNWWGPKGFQNVIRNC' A
#
# COMPACT_ATOMS: atom_id res chain seq x y z
N MET A 1 -9.74 4.74 24.24
CA MET A 1 -10.53 4.12 23.15
C MET A 1 -10.84 5.26 22.22
N ASN A 2 -10.31 5.18 21.00
CA ASN A 2 -9.93 6.37 20.24
C ASN A 2 -11.14 7.18 19.78
N GLU A 3 -11.00 8.49 19.93
CA GLU A 3 -11.87 9.53 19.41
C GLU A 3 -11.81 9.44 17.87
N ASP A 4 -12.94 9.15 17.22
CA ASP A 4 -13.02 9.07 15.77
C ASP A 4 -12.82 10.48 15.17
N ASN A 5 -11.59 10.78 14.75
CA ASN A 5 -11.29 12.00 14.02
C ASN A 5 -11.97 11.93 12.65
N PRO A 6 -12.94 12.81 12.33
CA PRO A 6 -13.72 12.72 11.09
C PRO A 6 -12.89 12.96 9.81
N LYS A 7 -11.60 13.27 9.94
CA LYS A 7 -10.65 13.49 8.83
C LYS A 7 -9.69 12.31 8.61
N GLU A 8 -9.77 11.27 9.43
CA GLU A 8 -8.92 10.09 9.31
C GLU A 8 -9.61 8.97 8.54
N ILE A 9 -8.84 8.30 7.67
CA ILE A 9 -9.30 7.12 6.94
C ILE A 9 -8.34 5.99 7.28
N VAL A 10 -8.84 4.99 8.00
CA VAL A 10 -8.08 3.79 8.38
C VAL A 10 -8.66 2.58 7.65
N SER A 11 -7.80 1.83 6.95
CA SER A 11 -8.16 0.60 6.26
C SER A 11 -7.30 -0.55 6.75
N THR A 12 -7.93 -1.59 7.31
CA THR A 12 -7.26 -2.81 7.75
C THR A 12 -7.63 -3.97 6.83
N ARG A 13 -6.65 -4.80 6.46
CA ARG A 13 -6.85 -6.00 5.63
C ARG A 13 -6.01 -7.15 6.19
N VAL A 14 -6.58 -8.36 6.19
CA VAL A 14 -5.87 -9.59 6.53
C VAL A 14 -5.47 -10.27 5.23
N VAL A 15 -4.19 -10.63 5.12
CA VAL A 15 -3.61 -11.30 3.95
C VAL A 15 -2.85 -12.54 4.40
N ASN A 16 -3.03 -13.65 3.69
CA ASN A 16 -2.39 -14.93 4.01
C ASN A 16 -1.01 -15.03 3.34
N PHE A 17 -0.08 -14.16 3.75
CA PHE A 17 1.30 -14.16 3.27
C PHE A 17 2.27 -13.83 4.40
N PRO A 18 3.54 -14.29 4.33
CA PRO A 18 4.56 -13.93 5.32
C PRO A 18 4.74 -12.41 5.44
N ARG A 19 4.97 -11.92 6.66
CA ARG A 19 5.13 -10.48 6.98
C ARG A 19 6.17 -9.80 6.07
N GLU A 20 7.32 -10.45 5.86
CA GLU A 20 8.40 -9.90 5.04
C GLU A 20 7.97 -9.67 3.60
N LYS A 21 7.19 -10.60 3.03
CA LYS A 21 6.68 -10.48 1.66
C LYS A 21 5.68 -9.33 1.55
N VAL A 22 4.79 -9.20 2.53
CA VAL A 22 3.83 -8.08 2.57
C VAL A 22 4.59 -6.76 2.69
N PHE A 23 5.55 -6.66 3.62
CA PHE A 23 6.36 -5.45 3.79
C PHE A 23 7.12 -5.08 2.52
N LYS A 24 7.72 -6.06 1.83
CA LYS A 24 8.41 -5.84 0.56
C LYS A 24 7.47 -5.30 -0.52
N ALA A 25 6.24 -5.81 -0.63
CA ALA A 25 5.26 -5.33 -1.60
C ALA A 25 4.89 -3.83 -1.42
N TRP A 26 5.02 -3.29 -0.21
CA TRP A 26 4.78 -1.89 0.13
C TRP A 26 6.02 -0.98 0.02
N THR A 27 7.23 -1.55 0.06
CA THR A 27 8.49 -0.78 0.14
C THR A 27 9.37 -0.89 -1.10
N ASP A 28 9.19 -1.95 -1.89
CA ASP A 28 9.91 -2.18 -3.14
C ASP A 28 9.18 -1.47 -4.31
N PRO A 29 9.79 -0.46 -4.94
CA PRO A 29 9.22 0.26 -6.07
C PRO A 29 8.71 -0.66 -7.19
N GLU A 30 9.49 -1.69 -7.52
CA GLU A 30 9.19 -2.60 -8.62
C GLU A 30 7.96 -3.46 -8.35
N GLN A 31 7.63 -3.69 -7.07
CA GLN A 31 6.40 -4.38 -6.68
C GLN A 31 5.23 -3.41 -6.55
N LEU A 32 5.46 -2.24 -5.94
CA LEU A 32 4.43 -1.25 -5.66
C LEU A 32 3.71 -0.80 -6.94
N LYS A 33 4.47 -0.64 -8.05
CA LYS A 33 3.93 -0.19 -9.33
C LYS A 33 2.82 -1.08 -9.92
N ASN A 34 2.77 -2.35 -9.51
CA ASN A 34 1.85 -3.33 -10.09
C ASN A 34 0.44 -3.27 -9.51
N TRP A 35 0.27 -2.69 -8.32
CA TRP A 35 -1.00 -2.81 -7.57
C TRP A 35 -1.41 -1.56 -6.81
N TRP A 36 -0.49 -0.63 -6.56
CA TRP A 36 -0.82 0.60 -5.85
C TRP A 36 -1.49 1.61 -6.80
N GLY A 37 -2.49 2.34 -6.30
CA GLY A 37 -3.23 3.33 -7.06
C GLY A 37 -4.55 2.81 -7.68
N PRO A 38 -5.42 3.72 -8.17
CA PRO A 38 -6.70 3.35 -8.76
C PRO A 38 -6.50 2.58 -10.07
N LYS A 39 -7.45 1.68 -10.39
CA LYS A 39 -7.45 0.95 -11.67
C LYS A 39 -7.38 1.94 -12.84
N GLY A 40 -6.44 1.72 -13.75
CA GLY A 40 -6.21 2.58 -14.94
C GLY A 40 -5.11 3.63 -14.77
N PHE A 41 -4.52 3.77 -13.56
CA PHE A 41 -3.32 4.56 -13.34
C PHE A 41 -2.08 3.67 -13.47
N GLN A 42 -1.02 4.24 -14.04
CA GLN A 42 0.29 3.59 -14.12
C GLN A 42 1.26 4.36 -13.23
N ASN A 43 1.86 3.69 -12.25
CA ASN A 43 2.90 4.30 -11.43
C ASN A 43 4.21 4.31 -12.23
N VAL A 44 4.66 5.52 -12.58
CA VAL A 44 5.99 5.73 -13.13
C VAL A 44 6.91 6.07 -11.97
N ILE A 45 7.73 5.11 -11.54
CA ILE A 45 8.73 5.36 -10.52
C ILE A 45 10.02 5.77 -11.23
N ARG A 46 10.53 6.94 -10.89
CA ARG A 46 11.79 7.46 -11.40
C ARG A 46 12.84 7.31 -10.32
N ASN A 47 13.93 6.65 -10.66
CA ASN A 47 15.16 6.74 -9.88
C ASN A 47 15.93 7.94 -10.41
N CYS A 48 16.26 8.89 -9.53
CA CYS A 48 17.15 10.00 -9.85
C CYS A 48 18.58 9.51 -10.04
#